data_AF-A0A0K8MB27-F1
#
_entry.id   AF-A0A0K8MB27-F1
#
_cell.length_a   1.000
_cell.length_b   1.000
_cell.length_c   1.000
_cell.angle_alpha   90.00
_cell.angle_beta   90.00
_cell.angle_gamma   90.00
#
_symmetry.space_group_name_H-M   'P 1'
#
loop_
_entity.id
_entity.type
_entity.pdbx_description
1 polymer ?
#
loop_
_entity_poly.entity_id
_entity_poly.type
_entity_poly.pdbx_seq_one_letter_code
_entity_poly.pdbx_strand_id
1 'polypeptide(L)'
;MLIEEFEKLTTVQKTRGYLGCSIIGHPCDRYIWLQKYGDLTLEIPFRKQRIFERGMIEESRIFSLLSKVDRWTIEKIQHPVQKGILKGNIDAIIGYEDGTRYILEIKTMNDEAFKELRKHGVQKSQLAIGCNVKCISSCLTTSRKPFCWLSIKMMSLCTKKSSTLILL
;
A
#
# COMPACT_ATOMS: atom_id res chain seq x y z
N MET A 1 22.55 -14.35 -19.77
CA MET A 1 22.09 -15.73 -19.54
C MET A 1 21.12 -15.88 -18.37
N LEU A 2 21.52 -15.89 -17.09
CA LEU A 2 20.56 -16.08 -15.97
C LEU A 2 19.53 -14.94 -15.78
N ILE A 3 19.94 -13.68 -15.97
CA ILE A 3 19.03 -12.52 -15.82
C ILE A 3 17.93 -12.56 -16.89
N GLU A 4 18.29 -12.90 -18.14
CA GLU A 4 17.35 -13.03 -19.25
C GLU A 4 16.34 -14.16 -19.02
N GLU A 5 16.75 -15.24 -18.35
CA GLU A 5 15.83 -16.33 -17.95
C GLU A 5 14.82 -15.83 -16.92
N PHE A 6 15.26 -15.06 -15.91
CA PHE A 6 14.35 -14.46 -14.94
C PHE A 6 13.40 -13.44 -15.58
N GLU A 7 13.84 -12.66 -16.56
CA GLU A 7 12.99 -11.69 -17.24
C GLU A 7 11.84 -12.32 -18.03
N LYS A 8 11.99 -13.59 -18.44
CA LYS A 8 10.93 -14.38 -19.07
C LYS A 8 9.86 -14.87 -18.09
N LEU A 9 10.11 -14.80 -16.78
CA LEU A 9 9.13 -15.19 -15.78
C LEU A 9 8.01 -14.15 -15.70
N THR A 10 6.79 -14.59 -15.96
CA THR A 10 5.58 -13.77 -15.85
C THR A 10 4.53 -14.48 -15.01
N THR A 11 3.81 -13.71 -14.20
CA THR A 11 2.64 -14.22 -13.49
C THR A 11 1.40 -13.67 -14.16
N VAL A 12 0.46 -14.56 -14.46
CA VAL A 12 -0.83 -14.17 -15.06
C VAL A 12 -1.79 -13.74 -13.95
N GLN A 13 -2.35 -12.54 -14.06
CA GLN A 13 -3.37 -12.00 -13.16
C GLN A 13 -4.64 -11.67 -13.94
N LYS A 14 -5.75 -12.32 -13.58
CA LYS A 14 -7.08 -11.99 -14.08
C LYS A 14 -7.72 -10.84 -13.30
N THR A 15 -8.68 -10.15 -13.92
CA THR A 15 -9.51 -9.17 -13.22
C THR A 15 -10.23 -9.84 -12.04
N ARG A 16 -10.40 -9.08 -10.96
CA ARG A 16 -10.93 -9.61 -9.69
C ARG A 16 -12.45 -9.48 -9.58
N GLY A 17 -13.11 -8.90 -10.58
CA GLY A 17 -14.56 -8.62 -10.57
C GLY A 17 -14.98 -7.54 -9.57
N TYR A 18 -14.04 -6.78 -9.01
CA TYR A 18 -14.27 -5.63 -8.12
C TYR A 18 -13.24 -4.52 -8.39
N LEU A 19 -13.56 -3.30 -7.97
CA LEU A 19 -12.63 -2.18 -8.11
C LEU A 19 -11.75 -2.08 -6.85
N GLY A 20 -10.48 -2.42 -7.01
CA GLY A 20 -9.49 -2.33 -5.93
C GLY A 20 -9.22 -0.87 -5.55
N CYS A 21 -9.20 -0.54 -4.26
CA CYS A 21 -8.88 0.81 -3.78
C CYS A 21 -7.52 1.31 -4.32
N SER A 22 -6.54 0.40 -4.51
CA SER A 22 -5.23 0.69 -5.08
C SER A 22 -5.24 1.02 -6.58
N ILE A 23 -6.33 0.72 -7.30
CA ILE A 23 -6.47 0.93 -8.75
C ILE A 23 -7.17 2.25 -9.08
N ILE A 24 -7.97 2.80 -8.17
CA ILE A 24 -8.84 3.97 -8.42
C ILE A 24 -8.06 5.21 -8.87
N GLY A 25 -6.81 5.38 -8.43
CA GLY A 25 -5.97 6.51 -8.87
C GLY A 25 -5.17 6.25 -10.15
N HIS A 26 -5.50 5.22 -10.93
CA HIS A 26 -4.87 4.98 -12.21
C HIS A 26 -5.26 6.09 -13.22
N PRO A 27 -4.31 6.64 -14.00
CA PRO A 27 -4.59 7.78 -14.89
C PRO A 27 -5.48 7.46 -16.10
N CYS A 28 -5.78 6.18 -16.34
CA CYS A 28 -6.60 5.72 -17.45
C CYS A 28 -7.94 5.18 -16.94
N ASP A 29 -9.01 5.92 -17.18
CA ASP A 29 -10.38 5.55 -16.78
C ASP A 29 -10.84 4.24 -17.43
N ARG A 30 -10.46 4.02 -18.70
CA ARG A 30 -10.77 2.76 -19.39
C ARG A 30 -10.14 1.55 -18.69
N TYR A 31 -8.92 1.70 -18.18
CA TYR A 31 -8.27 0.64 -17.40
C TYR A 31 -9.04 0.37 -16.10
N ILE A 32 -9.46 1.41 -15.39
CA ILE A 32 -10.29 1.29 -14.18
C ILE A 32 -11.61 0.56 -14.49
N TRP A 33 -12.28 0.93 -15.58
CA TRP A 33 -13.52 0.30 -16.02
C TRP A 33 -13.33 -1.19 -16.33
N LEU A 34 -12.28 -1.52 -17.10
CA LEU A 34 -11.97 -2.90 -17.48
C LEU A 34 -11.60 -3.78 -16.27
N GLN A 35 -11.01 -3.22 -15.22
CA GLN A 35 -10.70 -3.97 -13.99
C GLN A 35 -11.96 -4.48 -13.27
N LYS A 36 -13.09 -3.78 -13.42
CA LYS A 36 -14.37 -4.19 -12.82
C LYS A 36 -15.25 -4.98 -13.78
N TYR A 37 -15.36 -4.53 -15.03
CA TYR A 37 -16.36 -5.02 -16.00
C TYR A 37 -15.77 -5.85 -17.13
N GLY A 38 -14.45 -5.84 -17.31
CA GLY A 38 -13.78 -6.61 -18.34
C GLY A 38 -13.26 -7.97 -17.83
N ASP A 39 -12.88 -8.81 -18.77
CA ASP A 39 -12.11 -10.04 -18.54
C ASP A 39 -10.67 -9.83 -19.04
N LEU A 40 -9.94 -8.93 -18.36
CA LEU A 40 -8.53 -8.72 -18.67
C LEU A 40 -7.68 -9.80 -18.01
N THR A 41 -6.78 -10.34 -18.80
CA THR A 41 -5.67 -11.16 -18.33
C THR A 41 -4.39 -10.35 -18.49
N LEU A 42 -3.78 -9.97 -17.36
CA LEU A 42 -2.58 -9.14 -17.32
C LEU A 42 -1.37 -10.01 -16.95
N GLU A 43 -0.31 -9.92 -17.75
CA GLU A 43 0.99 -10.48 -17.37
C GLU A 43 1.74 -9.50 -16.47
N ILE A 44 2.15 -9.99 -15.31
CA ILE A 44 2.98 -9.25 -14.36
C ILE A 44 4.43 -9.68 -14.62
N PRO A 45 5.28 -8.78 -15.15
CA PRO A 45 6.67 -9.11 -15.44
C PRO A 45 7.46 -9.36 -14.15
N PHE A 46 8.47 -10.23 -14.21
CA PHE A 46 9.31 -10.59 -13.06
C PHE A 46 9.82 -9.39 -12.24
N ARG A 47 10.27 -8.33 -12.92
CA ARG A 47 10.73 -7.11 -12.25
C ARG A 47 9.66 -6.50 -11.34
N LYS A 48 8.38 -6.54 -11.77
CA LYS A 48 7.25 -6.02 -11.00
C LYS A 48 6.88 -6.97 -9.85
N GLN A 49 7.01 -8.28 -10.05
CA GLN A 49 6.84 -9.26 -8.97
C GLN A 49 7.85 -9.02 -7.83
N ARG A 50 9.12 -8.80 -8.14
CA ARG A 50 10.15 -8.47 -7.12
C ARG A 50 9.83 -7.21 -6.31
N ILE A 51 9.18 -6.22 -6.93
CA ILE A 51 8.74 -5.01 -6.21
C ILE A 51 7.65 -5.37 -5.20
N PHE A 52 6.71 -6.23 -5.57
CA PHE A 52 5.66 -6.72 -4.67
C PHE A 52 6.23 -7.59 -3.54
N GLU A 53 7.11 -8.54 -3.86
CA GLU A 53 7.80 -9.36 -2.87
C GLU A 53 8.59 -8.51 -1.88
N ARG A 54 9.30 -7.49 -2.38
CA ARG A 54 10.00 -6.55 -1.51
C ARG A 54 9.02 -5.81 -0.59
N GLY A 55 7.86 -5.39 -1.08
CA GLY A 55 6.80 -4.82 -0.27
C GLY A 55 6.40 -5.72 0.91
N MET A 56 6.11 -7.00 0.62
CA MET A 56 5.69 -7.98 1.64
C MET A 56 6.75 -8.23 2.72
N ILE A 57 8.03 -8.29 2.33
CA ILE A 57 9.15 -8.43 3.27
C ILE A 57 9.23 -7.21 4.20
N GLU A 58 9.10 -6.00 3.64
CA GLU A 58 9.19 -4.78 4.44
C GLU A 58 7.96 -4.60 5.34
N GLU A 59 6.76 -4.96 4.90
CA GLU A 59 5.55 -5.01 5.75
C GLU A 59 5.78 -5.91 6.97
N SER A 60 6.24 -7.14 6.73
CA SER A 60 6.55 -8.10 7.80
C SER A 60 7.60 -7.56 8.77
N ARG A 61 8.62 -6.87 8.26
CA ARG A 61 9.66 -6.24 9.07
C ARG A 61 9.12 -5.10 9.93
N ILE A 62 8.24 -4.26 9.38
CA ILE A 62 7.60 -3.18 10.14
C ILE A 62 6.72 -3.73 11.25
N PHE A 63 5.93 -4.77 11.01
CA PHE A 63 5.15 -5.41 12.07
C PHE A 63 6.03 -5.96 13.20
N SER A 64 7.15 -6.60 12.85
CA SER A 64 8.14 -7.07 13.83
C SER A 64 8.84 -5.95 14.61
N LEU A 65 9.01 -4.77 14.01
CA LEU A 65 9.56 -3.61 14.70
C LEU A 65 8.53 -2.96 15.62
N LEU A 66 7.27 -2.82 15.16
CA LEU A 66 6.18 -2.27 15.94
C LEU A 66 5.90 -3.11 17.19
N SER A 67 5.97 -4.44 17.09
CA SER A 67 5.76 -5.34 18.23
C SER A 67 6.84 -5.23 19.32
N LYS A 68 7.96 -4.54 19.05
CA LYS A 68 9.04 -4.31 20.01
C LYS A 68 8.93 -2.97 20.73
N VAL A 69 7.92 -2.16 20.39
CA VAL A 69 7.73 -0.83 20.97
C VAL A 69 6.43 -0.86 21.76
N ASP A 70 6.53 -0.92 23.09
CA ASP A 70 5.40 -1.17 24.01
C ASP A 70 4.25 -0.16 23.91
N ARG A 71 4.52 1.05 23.40
CA ARG A 71 3.51 2.11 23.23
C ARG A 71 2.56 1.88 22.05
N TRP A 72 2.83 0.87 21.21
CA TRP A 72 2.05 0.54 20.03
C TRP A 72 1.50 -0.87 20.11
N THR A 73 0.25 -1.04 19.68
CA THR A 73 -0.40 -2.34 19.56
C THR A 73 -0.84 -2.59 18.13
N ILE A 74 -0.73 -3.83 17.66
CA ILE A 74 -1.28 -4.23 16.36
C ILE A 74 -2.62 -4.91 16.62
N GLU A 75 -3.71 -4.28 16.20
CA GLU A 75 -5.07 -4.82 16.41
C GLU A 75 -5.48 -5.77 15.29
N LYS A 76 -5.19 -5.40 14.04
CA LYS A 76 -5.50 -6.21 12.85
C LYS A 76 -4.41 -6.04 11.81
N ILE A 77 -4.11 -7.10 11.06
CA ILE A 77 -3.18 -7.12 9.92
C ILE A 77 -3.97 -7.57 8.69
N GLN A 78 -3.68 -7.00 7.52
CA GLN A 78 -4.31 -7.37 6.25
C GLN A 78 -5.85 -7.35 6.37
N HIS A 79 -6.40 -6.22 6.86
CA HIS A 79 -7.81 -6.09 7.16
C HIS A 79 -8.62 -5.68 5.92
N PRO A 80 -9.52 -6.54 5.41
CA PRO A 80 -10.28 -6.25 4.21
C PRO A 80 -11.35 -5.19 4.47
N VAL A 81 -11.56 -4.31 3.50
CA VAL A 81 -12.63 -3.31 3.51
C VAL A 81 -13.41 -3.34 2.22
N GLN A 82 -14.71 -3.05 2.29
CA GLN A 82 -15.58 -3.06 1.12
C GLN A 82 -16.70 -2.03 1.26
N LYS A 83 -17.00 -1.35 0.14
CA LYS A 83 -18.18 -0.48 0.00
C LYS A 83 -18.69 -0.54 -1.43
N GLY A 84 -19.87 -1.15 -1.62
CA GLY A 84 -20.41 -1.40 -2.94
C GLY A 84 -19.44 -2.22 -3.80
N ILE A 85 -19.03 -1.66 -4.95
CA ILE A 85 -18.08 -2.30 -5.87
C ILE A 85 -16.61 -2.09 -5.47
N LEU A 86 -16.33 -1.20 -4.51
CA LEU A 86 -14.98 -0.89 -4.04
C LEU A 86 -14.56 -1.94 -3.00
N LYS A 87 -13.34 -2.47 -3.16
CA LYS A 87 -12.70 -3.31 -2.14
C LYS A 87 -11.25 -2.88 -1.94
N GLY A 88 -10.78 -2.94 -0.71
CA GLY A 88 -9.39 -2.66 -0.35
C GLY A 88 -8.91 -3.66 0.69
N ASN A 89 -7.61 -3.65 0.93
CA ASN A 89 -7.02 -4.30 2.08
C ASN A 89 -6.15 -3.27 2.80
N ILE A 90 -6.36 -3.15 4.10
CA ILE A 90 -5.54 -2.31 4.97
C ILE A 90 -4.36 -3.12 5.44
N ASP A 91 -3.15 -2.56 5.38
CA ASP A 91 -1.96 -3.29 5.82
C ASP A 91 -2.04 -3.61 7.32
N ALA A 92 -2.39 -2.63 8.17
CA ALA A 92 -2.80 -2.89 9.55
C ALA A 92 -3.69 -1.81 10.19
N ILE A 93 -4.40 -2.19 11.26
CA ILE A 93 -4.97 -1.27 12.24
C ILE A 93 -4.10 -1.36 13.49
N ILE A 94 -3.59 -0.22 13.95
CA ILE A 94 -2.73 -0.13 15.13
C ILE A 94 -3.32 0.81 16.18
N GLY A 95 -3.06 0.52 17.45
CA GLY A 95 -3.41 1.36 18.59
C GLY A 95 -2.17 2.04 19.17
N TYR A 96 -2.35 3.24 19.71
CA TYR A 96 -1.37 3.92 20.55
C TYR A 96 -1.80 3.87 22.02
N GLU A 97 -0.85 4.00 22.94
CA GLU A 97 -1.09 3.87 24.39
C GLU A 97 -2.15 4.83 24.95
N ASP A 98 -2.38 5.97 24.30
CA ASP A 98 -3.43 6.94 24.67
C ASP A 98 -4.85 6.51 24.23
N GLY A 99 -4.98 5.34 23.62
CA GLY A 99 -6.22 4.78 23.09
C GLY A 99 -6.58 5.26 21.67
N THR A 100 -5.71 6.02 21.02
CA THR A 100 -5.88 6.45 19.62
C THR A 100 -5.65 5.28 18.67
N ARG A 101 -6.49 5.17 17.63
CA ARG A 101 -6.37 4.16 16.58
C ARG A 101 -5.90 4.78 15.28
N TYR A 102 -5.02 4.06 14.59
CA TYR A 102 -4.46 4.46 13.33
C TYR A 102 -4.69 3.37 12.27
N ILE A 103 -4.92 3.81 11.04
CA ILE A 103 -4.76 2.98 9.86
C ILE A 103 -3.29 3.08 9.45
N LEU A 104 -2.62 1.93 9.43
CA LEU A 104 -1.26 1.81 8.97
C LEU A 104 -1.28 1.34 7.52
N GLU A 105 -0.68 2.16 6.64
CA GLU A 105 -0.43 1.84 5.23
C GLU A 105 1.08 1.90 4.99
N ILE A 106 1.66 0.80 4.53
CA ILE A 106 3.08 0.64 4.32
C ILE A 106 3.34 0.65 2.82
N LYS A 107 4.30 1.48 2.40
CA LYS A 107 4.69 1.58 0.99
C LYS A 107 6.20 1.67 0.87
N THR A 108 6.75 0.81 0.03
CA THR A 108 8.12 0.93 -0.43
C THR A 108 8.15 1.92 -1.60
N MET A 109 9.12 2.84 -1.58
CA MET A 109 9.28 3.83 -2.64
C MET A 109 10.74 4.26 -2.74
N ASN A 110 11.11 4.78 -3.91
CA ASN A 110 12.44 5.35 -4.12
C ASN A 110 12.61 6.69 -3.38
N ASP A 111 13.84 7.18 -3.32
CA ASP A 111 14.17 8.39 -2.57
C ASP A 111 13.56 9.65 -3.15
N GLU A 112 13.47 9.73 -4.47
CA GLU A 112 12.89 10.87 -5.18
C GLU A 112 11.40 11.01 -4.90
N ALA A 113 10.62 9.94 -5.11
CA ALA A 113 9.19 9.92 -4.80
C ALA A 113 8.93 10.24 -3.33
N PHE A 114 9.81 9.79 -2.42
CA PHE A 114 9.69 10.13 -1.01
C PHE A 114 9.98 11.61 -0.71
N LYS A 115 10.98 12.21 -1.36
CA LYS A 115 11.25 13.65 -1.22
C LYS A 115 10.05 14.46 -1.69
N GLU A 116 9.46 14.09 -2.83
CA GLU A 116 8.25 14.72 -3.35
C GLU A 116 7.04 14.53 -2.42
N LEU A 117 6.86 13.33 -1.87
CA LEU A 117 5.80 13.05 -0.89
C LEU A 117 5.94 13.87 0.38
N ARG A 118 7.17 14.04 0.90
CA ARG A 118 7.40 14.90 2.07
C ARG A 118 7.12 16.37 1.78
N LYS A 119 7.46 16.83 0.58
CA LYS A 119 7.32 18.24 0.18
C LYS A 119 5.88 18.61 -0.13
N HIS A 120 5.13 17.71 -0.75
CA HIS A 120 3.81 18.02 -1.33
C HIS A 120 2.64 17.23 -0.72
N GLY A 121 2.93 16.26 0.15
CA GLY A 121 1.94 15.37 0.74
C GLY A 121 1.36 14.37 -0.26
N VAL A 122 0.64 13.37 0.27
CA VAL A 122 0.13 12.22 -0.50
C VAL A 122 -0.77 12.63 -1.67
N GLN A 123 -1.57 13.70 -1.50
CA GLN A 123 -2.55 14.12 -2.52
C GLN A 123 -1.90 14.58 -3.83
N LYS A 124 -0.71 15.18 -3.77
CA LYS A 124 -0.02 15.74 -4.94
C LYS A 124 1.10 14.83 -5.45
N SER A 125 1.80 14.13 -4.55
CA SER A 125 2.97 13.35 -4.93
C SER A 125 2.63 11.99 -5.53
N GLN A 126 1.52 11.36 -5.13
CA GLN A 126 1.15 10.04 -5.65
C GLN A 126 -0.36 9.82 -5.61
N LEU A 127 -1.03 10.21 -6.70
CA LEU A 127 -2.48 10.14 -6.86
C LEU A 127 -3.04 8.75 -6.53
N ALA A 128 -2.37 7.67 -6.94
CA ALA A 128 -2.77 6.30 -6.63
C ALA A 128 -2.80 6.01 -5.12
N ILE A 129 -1.79 6.45 -4.35
CA ILE A 129 -1.76 6.26 -2.90
C ILE A 129 -2.83 7.15 -2.25
N GLY A 130 -2.97 8.41 -2.67
CA GLY A 130 -3.99 9.30 -2.14
C GLY A 130 -5.41 8.80 -2.38
N CYS A 131 -5.69 8.24 -3.55
CA CYS A 131 -6.97 7.60 -3.86
C CYS A 131 -7.18 6.30 -3.08
N ASN A 132 -6.13 5.48 -2.87
CA ASN A 132 -6.22 4.27 -2.07
C ASN A 132 -6.63 4.59 -0.62
N VAL A 133 -5.91 5.53 0.00
CA VAL A 133 -6.14 6.03 1.36
C VAL A 133 -7.58 6.53 1.51
N LYS A 134 -8.03 7.41 0.61
CA LYS A 134 -9.40 7.94 0.62
C LYS A 134 -10.45 6.85 0.42
N CYS A 135 -10.20 5.89 -0.48
CA CYS A 135 -11.09 4.76 -0.72
C CYS A 135 -11.24 3.90 0.54
N ILE A 136 -10.13 3.54 1.18
CA ILE A 136 -10.10 2.77 2.41
C ILE A 136 -10.87 3.49 3.52
N SER A 137 -10.60 4.78 3.75
CA SER A 137 -11.34 5.58 4.73
C SER A 137 -12.84 5.57 4.45
N SER A 138 -13.25 5.71 3.19
CA SER A 138 -14.66 5.71 2.80
C SER A 138 -15.36 4.37 3.04
N CYS A 139 -14.60 3.25 3.03
CA CYS A 139 -15.10 1.91 3.32
C CYS A 139 -15.22 1.62 4.82
N LEU A 140 -14.48 2.36 5.67
CA LEU A 140 -14.44 2.18 7.11
C LEU A 140 -15.44 3.02 7.91
N THR A 141 -16.18 3.94 7.26
CA THR A 141 -17.09 4.91 7.92
C THR A 141 -18.32 4.29 8.60
N THR A 142 -18.07 3.43 9.57
CA THR A 142 -19.03 2.98 10.60
C THR A 142 -18.50 3.26 12.02
N SER A 143 -17.22 3.63 12.21
CA SER A 143 -16.66 3.91 13.55
C SER A 143 -16.53 5.40 13.84
N ARG A 144 -17.14 5.84 14.95
CA ARG A 144 -17.26 7.25 15.42
C ARG A 144 -15.93 7.95 15.81
N LYS A 145 -14.78 7.28 15.72
CA LYS A 145 -13.47 7.91 15.93
C LYS A 145 -12.71 7.97 14.60
N PRO A 146 -12.18 9.14 14.19
CA PRO A 146 -11.37 9.22 12.99
C PRO A 146 -10.11 8.36 13.18
N PHE A 147 -9.82 7.49 12.22
CA PHE A 147 -8.51 6.85 12.15
C PHE A 147 -7.50 7.89 11.69
N CYS A 148 -6.39 8.02 12.41
CA CYS A 148 -5.22 8.74 11.94
C CYS A 148 -4.41 7.85 10.98
N TRP A 149 -3.73 8.44 10.00
CA TRP A 149 -2.95 7.68 9.02
C TRP A 149 -1.49 7.60 9.45
N LEU A 150 -0.88 6.41 9.34
CA LEU A 150 0.56 6.26 9.50
C LEU A 150 1.14 5.66 8.21
N SER A 151 2.15 6.32 7.63
CA SER A 151 2.86 5.84 6.45
C SER A 151 4.34 5.64 6.75
N ILE A 152 4.85 4.41 6.60
CA ILE A 152 6.24 4.07 6.89
C ILE A 152 7.01 3.80 5.58
N LYS A 153 8.16 4.47 5.42
CA LYS A 153 9.12 4.23 4.33
C LYS A 153 10.11 3.13 4.71
N MET A 154 10.44 2.27 3.75
CA MET A 154 11.67 1.47 3.77
C MET A 154 12.48 1.67 2.49
N MET A 155 13.75 2.08 2.64
CA MET A 155 14.72 2.23 1.56
C MET A 155 15.31 0.87 1.19
N SER A 156 15.41 0.58 -0.11
CA SER A 156 16.21 -0.56 -0.60
C SER A 156 17.66 -0.39 -0.13
N LEU A 157 18.16 -1.36 0.65
CA LEU A 157 19.47 -1.41 1.31
C LEU A 157 20.71 -1.36 0.38
N CYS A 158 20.60 -0.91 -0.87
CA CYS A 158 21.72 -0.87 -1.79
C CYS A 158 22.57 0.42 -1.69
N THR A 159 22.08 1.50 -1.06
CA THR A 159 22.90 2.70 -0.85
C THR A 159 22.69 3.30 0.54
N LYS A 160 23.80 3.77 1.11
CA LYS A 160 24.05 4.13 2.51
C LYS A 160 23.07 5.17 3.08
N LYS A 161 22.72 4.98 4.37
CA LYS A 161 22.15 5.93 5.35
C LYS A 161 20.75 6.50 5.07
N SER A 162 19.76 6.06 5.84
CA SER A 162 18.97 6.93 6.74
C SER A 162 17.72 6.19 7.25
N SER A 163 17.65 5.96 8.56
CA SER A 163 16.41 5.58 9.25
C SER A 163 15.56 6.84 9.39
N THR A 164 14.39 6.90 8.75
CA THR A 164 13.45 8.01 8.99
C THR A 164 12.01 7.51 8.89
N LEU A 165 11.36 7.43 10.05
CA LEU A 165 9.93 7.27 10.24
C LEU A 165 9.29 8.67 10.12
N ILE A 166 8.28 8.87 9.28
CA ILE A 166 7.52 10.13 9.25
C ILE A 166 6.04 9.84 9.35
N LEU A 167 5.45 10.32 10.45
CA LEU A 167 4.01 10.48 10.66
C LEU A 167 3.51 11.64 9.78
N LEU A 168 2.44 11.42 9.00
CA LEU A 168 1.65 12.47 8.35
C LEU A 168 0.29 12.54 9.02
#